data_AF-A0A3L6FKT7-F1
#
_entry.id   AF-A0A3L6FKT7-F1
#
_cell.length_a   1.000
_cell.length_b   1.000
_cell.length_c   1.000
_cell.angle_alpha   90.00
_cell.angle_beta   90.00
_cell.angle_gamma   90.00
#
_symmetry.space_group_name_H-M   'P 1'
#
loop_
_entity.id
_entity.type
_entity.pdbx_description
1 polymer ?
#
loop_
_entity_poly.entity_id
_entity_poly.type
_entity_poly.pdbx_seq_one_letter_code
_entity_poly.pdbx_strand_id
1 'polypeptide(L)'
;MGTKVLSTTFNGTNKIRAYAHCVKNSEGIALLLINLDGISTNRIYVTSQGAHAQSGRKKGSGTSDVHIIPVGLGEAAAALTRQEYHLTPKDGNLQSQQLLLNGNVLATDADGEIPELEPVQVEGTQPITVGPYSTVFAHVPSFYAPTCL
;
A
#
# COMPACT_ATOMS: atom_id res chain seq x y z
N MET A 1 -1.29 6.27 10.12
CA MET A 1 -0.25 7.08 9.45
C MET A 1 0.40 8.00 10.48
N GLY A 2 1.71 8.23 10.41
CA GLY A 2 2.46 9.10 11.33
C GLY A 2 2.49 10.57 10.88
N THR A 3 3.24 11.40 11.61
CA THR A 3 3.30 12.86 11.39
C THR A 3 4.31 13.28 10.31
N LYS A 4 5.33 12.46 10.02
CA LYS A 4 6.31 12.71 8.97
C LYS A 4 5.72 12.32 7.60
N VAL A 5 5.47 13.30 6.74
CA VAL A 5 4.97 13.12 5.37
C VAL A 5 6.12 12.76 4.44
N LEU A 6 5.90 11.80 3.53
CA LEU A 6 6.86 11.41 2.50
C LEU A 6 6.38 11.88 1.12
N SER A 7 7.34 12.19 0.24
CA SER A 7 7.03 12.39 -1.17
C SER A 7 6.70 11.06 -1.82
N THR A 8 5.62 11.02 -2.60
CA THR A 8 5.22 9.85 -3.37
C THR A 8 4.72 10.25 -4.74
N THR A 9 4.94 9.38 -5.72
CA THR A 9 4.44 9.57 -7.09
C THR A 9 3.80 8.27 -7.54
N PHE A 10 2.71 8.39 -8.29
CA PHE A 10 2.03 7.25 -8.89
C PHE A 10 2.24 7.29 -10.39
N ASN A 11 2.76 6.20 -10.95
CA ASN A 11 2.92 6.03 -12.40
C ASN A 11 1.82 5.13 -12.92
N GLY A 12 0.80 5.70 -13.56
CA GLY A 12 -0.38 4.98 -14.02
C GLY A 12 -1.51 5.93 -14.41
N THR A 13 -2.75 5.52 -14.14
CA THR A 13 -3.92 6.36 -14.39
C THR A 13 -3.94 7.61 -13.51
N ASN A 14 -4.66 8.64 -13.94
CA ASN A 14 -4.94 9.82 -13.10
C ASN A 14 -6.10 9.62 -12.11
N LYS A 15 -6.62 8.39 -12.00
CA LYS A 15 -7.73 8.02 -11.10
C LYS A 15 -7.26 7.41 -9.79
N ILE A 16 -5.96 7.18 -9.63
CA ILE A 16 -5.36 6.80 -8.34
C ILE A 16 -4.76 8.04 -7.67
N ARG A 17 -5.09 8.23 -6.40
CA ARG A 17 -4.36 9.15 -5.51
C ARG A 17 -3.54 8.32 -4.54
N ALA A 18 -2.27 8.67 -4.39
CA ALA A 18 -1.33 8.00 -3.50
C ALA A 18 -0.75 9.00 -2.50
N TYR A 19 -0.70 8.61 -1.23
CA TYR A 19 -0.08 9.37 -0.15
C TYR A 19 0.81 8.45 0.69
N ALA A 20 1.90 8.97 1.21
CA ALA A 20 2.87 8.20 1.98
C ALA A 20 3.33 8.98 3.20
N HIS A 21 3.40 8.31 4.35
CA HIS A 21 3.91 8.85 5.61
C HIS A 21 4.82 7.83 6.26
N CYS A 22 5.69 8.25 7.18
CA CYS A 22 6.25 7.31 8.14
C CYS A 22 5.13 6.73 9.02
N VAL A 23 5.32 5.54 9.56
CA VAL A 23 4.35 4.94 10.49
C VAL A 23 4.39 5.68 11.84
N LYS A 24 3.27 5.68 12.57
CA LYS A 24 3.13 6.47 13.81
C LYS A 24 3.86 5.83 15.00
N ASN A 25 3.68 4.51 15.18
CA ASN A 25 4.08 3.78 16.38
C ASN A 25 4.97 2.56 16.06
N SER A 26 5.51 2.47 14.85
CA SER A 26 6.39 1.38 14.40
C SER A 26 7.30 1.85 13.27
N GLU A 27 8.20 0.98 12.84
CA GLU A 27 9.09 1.23 11.70
C GLU A 27 8.35 1.15 10.35
N GLY A 28 9.01 1.65 9.31
CA GLY A 28 8.55 1.56 7.93
C GLY A 28 7.66 2.71 7.49
N ILE A 29 6.86 2.46 6.46
CA ILE A 29 5.97 3.45 5.85
C ILE A 29 4.50 3.03 5.91
N ALA A 30 3.62 4.03 5.96
CA ALA A 30 2.19 3.88 5.78
C ALA A 30 1.77 4.54 4.47
N LEU A 31 1.09 3.78 3.62
CA LEU A 31 0.52 4.23 2.35
C LEU A 31 -0.99 4.41 2.49
N LEU A 32 -1.53 5.39 1.77
CA LEU A 32 -2.95 5.56 1.48
C LEU A 32 -3.12 5.61 -0.03
N LEU A 33 -3.89 4.67 -0.57
CA LEU A 33 -4.21 4.55 -1.99
C LEU A 33 -5.72 4.71 -2.15
N ILE A 34 -6.15 5.63 -3.01
CA ILE A 34 -7.57 5.89 -3.28
C ILE A 34 -7.81 5.68 -4.77
N ASN A 35 -8.72 4.77 -5.11
CA ASN A 35 -9.15 4.56 -6.49
C ASN A 35 -10.48 5.27 -6.75
N LEU A 36 -10.46 6.19 -7.70
CA LEU A 36 -11.60 7.01 -8.13
C LEU A 36 -12.23 6.47 -9.42
N ASP A 37 -11.69 5.38 -9.96
CA ASP A 37 -12.28 4.69 -11.09
C ASP A 37 -13.40 3.77 -10.60
N GLY A 38 -14.52 3.79 -11.31
CA GLY A 38 -15.70 2.98 -10.98
C GLY A 38 -15.74 1.60 -11.59
N ILE A 39 -14.74 1.26 -12.41
CA ILE A 39 -14.71 0.03 -13.21
C ILE A 39 -13.38 -0.72 -12.96
N SER A 40 -12.26 0.00 -12.97
CA SER A 40 -10.94 -0.64 -12.94
C SER A 40 -10.48 -1.02 -11.54
N THR A 41 -9.96 -2.24 -11.42
CA THR A 41 -9.12 -2.68 -10.30
C THR A 41 -7.67 -2.46 -10.67
N ASN A 42 -6.92 -1.76 -9.81
CA ASN A 42 -5.52 -1.41 -10.05
C ASN A 42 -4.59 -2.28 -9.19
N ARG A 43 -3.55 -2.87 -9.80
CA ARG A 43 -2.52 -3.65 -9.11
C ARG A 43 -1.26 -2.78 -9.00
N ILE A 44 -0.92 -2.35 -7.79
CA ILE A 44 0.10 -1.33 -7.54
C ILE A 44 1.31 -1.94 -6.87
N TYR A 45 2.49 -1.77 -7.48
CA TYR A 45 3.78 -2.14 -6.88
C TYR A 45 4.40 -0.93 -6.18
N VAL A 46 5.01 -1.17 -5.03
CA VAL A 46 5.65 -0.13 -4.21
C VAL A 46 7.17 -0.18 -4.46
N THR A 47 7.75 0.96 -4.81
CA THR A 47 9.19 1.09 -5.11
C THR A 47 9.77 2.34 -4.44
N SER A 48 11.08 2.36 -4.15
CA SER A 48 11.80 3.55 -3.67
C SER A 48 12.70 4.15 -4.75
N GLN A 49 12.73 5.48 -4.88
CA GLN A 49 13.62 6.19 -5.82
C GLN A 49 15.12 6.10 -5.45
N GLY A 50 15.46 5.53 -4.28
CA GLY A 50 16.83 5.33 -3.81
C GLY A 50 17.45 3.96 -4.16
N ALA A 51 16.69 3.03 -4.74
CA ALA A 51 17.23 1.73 -5.14
C ALA A 51 18.06 1.78 -6.44
N HIS A 52 18.08 2.93 -7.11
CA HIS A 52 19.03 3.24 -8.19
C HIS A 52 20.31 3.90 -7.65
N ALA A 53 21.00 3.21 -6.75
CA ALA A 53 22.38 3.53 -6.43
C ALA A 53 23.10 2.23 -6.06
N GLN A 54 23.51 1.47 -7.07
CA GLN A 54 24.69 0.57 -7.16
C GLN A 54 24.44 -0.52 -8.22
N SER A 55 24.32 -0.14 -9.49
CA SER A 55 24.73 -1.05 -10.57
C SER A 55 25.63 -0.28 -11.54
N GLY A 56 26.90 -0.68 -11.56
CA GLY A 56 27.86 -0.17 -12.51
C GLY A 56 27.33 -0.40 -13.93
N ARG A 57 27.45 0.65 -14.75
CA ARG A 57 27.19 0.65 -16.20
C ARG A 57 27.57 -0.67 -16.88
N LYS A 58 26.60 -1.35 -17.48
CA LYS A 58 26.81 -2.08 -18.74
C LYS A 58 25.67 -1.77 -19.71
N LYS A 59 26.04 -1.27 -20.87
CA LYS A 59 25.15 -1.05 -22.03
C LYS A 59 24.65 -2.42 -22.52
N GLY A 60 23.34 -2.57 -22.66
CA GLY A 60 22.71 -3.73 -23.26
C GLY A 60 21.23 -3.46 -23.52
N SER A 61 20.79 -3.77 -24.74
CA SER A 61 19.47 -3.56 -25.32
C SER A 61 18.41 -4.50 -24.74
N GLY A 62 17.14 -4.06 -24.64
CA GLY A 62 15.96 -4.92 -24.49
C GLY A 62 15.21 -4.78 -23.16
N THR A 63 13.98 -4.26 -23.25
CA THR A 63 12.84 -4.43 -22.31
C THR A 63 13.14 -4.38 -20.81
N SER A 64 13.00 -3.21 -20.19
CA SER A 64 13.18 -3.02 -18.75
C SER A 64 11.86 -3.24 -17.99
N ASP A 65 11.52 -4.51 -17.71
CA ASP A 65 10.71 -4.86 -16.55
C ASP A 65 11.59 -4.68 -15.30
N VAL A 66 11.43 -3.55 -14.61
CA VAL A 66 12.25 -3.25 -13.44
C VAL A 66 11.53 -3.75 -12.19
N HIS A 67 11.86 -4.98 -11.79
CA HIS A 67 11.58 -5.52 -10.47
C HIS A 67 12.59 -4.95 -9.49
N ILE A 68 12.19 -4.00 -8.63
CA ILE A 68 13.05 -3.51 -7.55
C ILE A 68 12.64 -4.17 -6.24
N ILE A 69 13.14 -5.39 -6.06
CA ILE A 69 13.38 -5.96 -4.73
C ILE A 69 14.56 -5.19 -4.11
N PRO A 70 14.55 -4.83 -2.82
CA PRO A 70 15.69 -4.19 -2.17
C PRO A 70 16.93 -5.09 -2.31
N VAL A 71 17.99 -4.58 -2.92
CA VAL A 71 19.26 -5.30 -3.07
C VAL A 71 19.85 -5.52 -1.68
N GLY A 72 19.85 -6.78 -1.22
CA GLY A 72 20.42 -7.21 0.06
C GLY A 72 19.72 -8.42 0.71
N LEU A 73 18.47 -8.70 0.35
CA LEU A 73 17.72 -9.88 0.83
C LEU A 73 17.23 -10.66 -0.40
N GLY A 74 17.71 -11.88 -0.59
CA GLY A 74 17.08 -12.85 -1.49
C GLY A 74 15.70 -13.26 -0.97
N GLU A 75 15.47 -14.56 -0.74
CA GLU A 75 14.24 -15.17 -0.20
C GLU A 75 13.55 -14.41 0.97
N ALA A 76 14.29 -13.57 1.69
CA ALA A 76 13.77 -12.73 2.76
C ALA A 76 12.93 -11.51 2.29
N ALA A 77 12.91 -11.13 1.00
CA ALA A 77 11.95 -10.16 0.48
C ALA A 77 10.52 -10.72 0.37
N ALA A 78 10.39 -12.03 0.13
CA ALA A 78 9.12 -12.76 0.24
C ALA A 78 8.69 -12.95 1.71
N ALA A 79 9.65 -12.93 2.65
CA ALA A 79 9.39 -12.98 4.09
C ALA A 79 8.93 -11.64 4.70
N LEU A 80 8.82 -10.57 3.92
CA LEU A 80 8.33 -9.27 4.39
C LEU A 80 6.82 -9.22 4.26
N THR A 81 6.09 -9.55 5.32
CA THR A 81 4.64 -9.39 5.36
C THR A 81 4.28 -7.91 5.55
N ARG A 82 3.41 -7.39 4.69
CA ARG A 82 2.75 -6.10 4.87
C ARG A 82 1.31 -6.30 5.34
N GLN A 83 0.81 -5.31 6.06
CA GLN A 83 -0.58 -5.25 6.51
C GLN A 83 -1.38 -4.36 5.57
N GLU A 84 -2.52 -4.83 5.08
CA GLU A 84 -3.44 -4.03 4.28
C GLU A 84 -4.82 -3.91 4.94
N TYR A 85 -5.43 -2.74 4.78
CA TYR A 85 -6.74 -2.39 5.27
C TYR A 85 -7.56 -1.84 4.11
N HIS A 86 -8.38 -2.69 3.52
CA HIS A 86 -9.23 -2.38 2.37
C HIS A 86 -10.57 -1.87 2.85
N LEU A 87 -10.88 -0.63 2.50
CA LEU A 87 -12.14 0.01 2.80
C LEU A 87 -12.98 0.08 1.53
N THR A 88 -14.13 -0.58 1.56
CA THR A 88 -15.09 -0.60 0.45
C THR A 88 -16.48 -0.27 0.95
N PRO A 89 -17.30 0.46 0.15
CA PRO A 89 -18.70 0.61 0.47
C PRO A 89 -19.41 -0.75 0.47
N LYS A 90 -20.34 -0.95 1.40
CA LYS A 90 -21.20 -2.14 1.39
C LYS A 90 -21.94 -2.25 0.06
N ASP A 91 -21.95 -3.47 -0.51
CA ASP A 91 -22.57 -3.79 -1.79
C ASP A 91 -22.05 -2.97 -2.98
N GLY A 92 -20.88 -2.34 -2.86
CA GLY A 92 -20.33 -1.44 -3.88
C GLY A 92 -21.06 -0.09 -3.98
N ASN A 93 -22.00 0.21 -3.08
CA ASN A 93 -22.81 1.41 -3.12
C ASN A 93 -22.14 2.58 -2.38
N LEU A 94 -21.58 3.53 -3.12
CA LEU A 94 -20.95 4.74 -2.58
C LEU A 94 -21.84 5.58 -1.64
N GLN A 95 -23.17 5.44 -1.72
CA GLN A 95 -24.11 6.13 -0.82
C GLN A 95 -24.41 5.36 0.47
N SER A 96 -23.92 4.11 0.58
CA SER A 96 -24.05 3.31 1.79
C SER A 96 -23.44 4.04 2.99
N GLN A 97 -24.15 3.99 4.12
CA GLN A 97 -23.63 4.44 5.42
C GLN A 97 -22.84 3.33 6.15
N GLN A 98 -22.76 2.14 5.55
CA GLN A 98 -21.97 1.02 6.05
C GLN A 98 -20.74 0.82 5.18
N LEU A 99 -19.58 0.78 5.84
CA LEU A 99 -18.28 0.51 5.25
C LEU A 99 -17.86 -0.92 5.61
N LEU A 100 -17.13 -1.56 4.72
CA LEU A 100 -16.48 -2.84 4.98
C LEU A 100 -14.98 -2.61 5.19
N LEU A 101 -14.40 -3.21 6.22
CA LEU A 101 -12.96 -3.38 6.39
C LEU A 101 -12.61 -4.82 5.99
N ASN A 102 -11.79 -4.98 4.96
CA ASN A 102 -11.33 -6.29 4.48
C ASN A 102 -12.51 -7.27 4.21
N GLY A 103 -13.64 -6.73 3.75
CA GLY A 103 -14.88 -7.49 3.46
C GLY A 103 -15.86 -7.62 4.63
N ASN A 104 -15.46 -7.29 5.85
CA ASN A 104 -16.31 -7.37 7.04
C ASN A 104 -16.92 -6.01 7.37
N VAL A 105 -18.19 -5.97 7.80
CA VAL A 105 -18.84 -4.70 8.17
C VAL A 105 -18.08 -4.06 9.34
N LEU A 106 -17.65 -2.82 9.12
CA LEU A 106 -17.03 -2.01 10.15
C LEU A 106 -18.12 -1.22 10.88
N ALA A 107 -18.49 -1.68 12.06
CA ALA A 107 -19.49 -1.05 12.92
C ALA A 107 -19.05 -1.16 14.38
N THR A 108 -19.50 -0.21 15.20
CA THR A 108 -19.37 -0.32 16.65
C THR A 108 -20.24 -1.45 17.18
N ASP A 109 -19.90 -1.95 18.37
CA ASP A 109 -20.77 -2.88 19.07
C ASP A 109 -22.00 -2.17 19.68
N ALA A 110 -22.79 -2.91 20.47
CA ALA A 110 -24.01 -2.40 21.10
C ALA A 110 -23.74 -1.27 22.11
N ASP A 111 -22.55 -1.24 22.70
CA ASP A 111 -22.13 -0.23 23.67
C ASP A 111 -21.49 1.00 22.99
N GLY A 112 -21.27 0.92 21.66
CA GLY A 112 -20.67 1.99 20.87
C GLY A 112 -19.14 1.92 20.82
N GLU A 113 -18.55 0.82 21.25
CA GLU A 113 -17.10 0.64 21.24
C GLU A 113 -16.57 0.42 19.82
N ILE A 114 -15.40 0.99 19.55
CA ILE A 114 -14.74 0.88 18.24
C ILE A 114 -14.13 -0.53 18.13
N PRO A 115 -14.47 -1.31 17.08
CA PRO A 115 -13.92 -2.65 16.92
C PRO A 115 -12.42 -2.59 16.62
N GLU A 116 -11.72 -3.70 16.89
CA GLU A 116 -10.36 -3.88 16.42
C GLU A 116 -10.31 -3.84 14.88
N LEU A 117 -9.37 -3.06 14.35
CA LEU A 117 -9.17 -2.94 12.92
C LEU A 117 -8.18 -4.02 12.49
N GLU A 118 -8.69 -5.15 12.06
CA GLU A 118 -7.89 -6.30 11.65
C GLU A 118 -7.33 -6.15 10.24
N PRO A 119 -6.00 -6.23 10.03
CA PRO A 119 -5.40 -6.20 8.70
C PRO A 119 -5.54 -7.55 7.98
N VAL A 120 -5.40 -7.51 6.65
CA VAL A 120 -4.98 -8.70 5.90
C VAL A 120 -3.46 -8.68 5.74
N GLN A 121 -2.85 -9.83 5.97
CA GLN A 121 -1.42 -10.05 5.84
C GLN A 121 -1.09 -10.45 4.41
N VAL A 122 -0.25 -9.69 3.73
CA VAL A 122 0.10 -9.90 2.32
C VAL A 122 1.62 -9.93 2.16
N GLU A 123 2.14 -10.84 1.35
CA GLU A 123 3.58 -10.86 1.04
C GLU A 123 4.01 -9.58 0.34
N GLY A 124 5.12 -8.99 0.78
CA GLY A 124 5.61 -7.69 0.36
C GLY A 124 5.90 -7.57 -1.13
N THR A 125 6.18 -8.68 -1.80
CA THR A 125 6.45 -8.76 -3.26
C THR A 125 5.18 -8.75 -4.11
N GLN A 126 4.03 -9.10 -3.55
CA GLN A 126 2.75 -9.08 -4.26
C GLN A 126 2.29 -7.63 -4.49
N PRO A 127 1.59 -7.30 -5.58
CA PRO A 127 1.02 -5.97 -5.74
C PRO A 127 -0.12 -5.71 -4.75
N ILE A 128 -0.30 -4.46 -4.35
CA ILE A 128 -1.49 -4.01 -3.62
C ILE A 128 -2.64 -3.92 -4.62
N THR A 129 -3.73 -4.66 -4.40
CA THR A 129 -4.90 -4.64 -5.29
C THR A 129 -5.90 -3.62 -4.79
N VAL A 130 -6.16 -2.56 -5.56
CA VAL A 130 -7.09 -1.48 -5.20
C VAL A 130 -8.31 -1.57 -6.11
N GLY A 131 -9.44 -2.00 -5.55
CA GLY A 131 -10.71 -2.15 -6.27
C GLY A 131 -11.32 -0.82 -6.73
N PRO A 132 -12.40 -0.85 -7.51
CA PRO A 132 -13.11 0.36 -7.93
C PRO A 132 -13.71 1.10 -6.73
N TYR A 133 -13.69 2.44 -6.78
CA TYR A 133 -14.25 3.30 -5.73
C TYR A 133 -13.90 2.88 -4.29
N SER A 134 -12.66 2.44 -4.08
CA SER A 134 -12.18 1.94 -2.80
C SER A 134 -10.99 2.72 -2.30
N THR A 135 -10.71 2.53 -1.01
CA THR A 135 -9.54 3.08 -0.34
C THR A 135 -8.77 1.96 0.32
N VAL A 136 -7.43 2.01 0.27
CA VAL A 136 -6.56 1.03 0.92
C VAL A 136 -5.53 1.76 1.75
N PHE A 137 -5.43 1.41 3.02
CA PHE A 137 -4.25 1.72 3.84
C PHE A 137 -3.33 0.50 3.83
N ALA A 138 -2.03 0.74 3.66
CA ALA A 138 -1.03 -0.34 3.75
C ALA A 138 0.12 0.08 4.66
N HIS A 139 0.48 -0.80 5.58
CA HIS A 139 1.66 -0.67 6.44
C HIS A 139 2.76 -1.59 5.90
N VAL A 140 3.88 -0.99 5.49
CA VAL A 140 5.05 -1.70 4.93
C VAL A 140 6.22 -1.54 5.92
N PRO A 141 6.38 -2.47 6.87
CA PRO A 141 7.29 -2.30 8.01
C PRO A 141 8.77 -2.24 7.59
N SER A 142 9.19 -3.06 6.63
CA SER A 142 10.59 -3.16 6.22
C SER A 142 10.94 -2.30 5.01
N PHE A 143 10.18 -1.23 4.77
CA PHE A 143 10.49 -0.28 3.72
C PHE A 143 11.62 0.65 4.16
N TYR A 144 12.75 0.63 3.46
CA TYR A 144 13.88 1.51 3.75
C TYR A 144 13.55 2.97 3.39
N ALA A 145 13.23 3.75 4.41
CA ALA A 145 13.07 5.20 4.34
C ALA A 145 13.85 5.84 5.51
N PRO A 146 15.07 6.38 5.27
CA PRO A 146 15.93 6.88 6.34
C PRO A 146 15.29 7.93 7.26
N THR A 147 14.34 8.71 6.74
CA THR A 147 13.63 9.73 7.52
C THR A 147 12.59 9.14 8.50
N CYS A 148 12.24 7.87 8.33
CA CYS A 148 11.29 7.14 9.18
C CYS A 148 11.95 6.31 10.28
N LEU A 149 13.29 6.35 10.35
CA LEU A 149 14.07 5.87 11.49
C LEU A 149 14.08 6.91 12.62
#